data_AF-A0A380TCK9-F1
#
_entry.id   AF-A0A380TCK9-F1
#
_cell.length_a   1.000
_cell.length_b   1.000
_cell.length_c   1.000
_cell.angle_alpha   90.00
_cell.angle_beta   90.00
_cell.angle_gamma   90.00
#
_symmetry.space_group_name_H-M   'P 1'
#
loop_
_entity.id
_entity.type
_entity.pdbx_description
1 polymer ?
#
loop_
_entity_poly.entity_id
_entity_poly.type
_entity_poly.pdbx_seq_one_letter_code
_entity_poly.pdbx_strand_id
1 'polypeptide(L)'
;MILKGLLCLAAASLIAASPARAAEPKIYPGAKAEVVEARPGMGMPPGTKIRFYTTDASFEKVLAFYKGLYPEIAMAAPPPMLPAGQKVVWAFFGLDGKTDLTASKQWMKIQRPAIMDARMEGGVMKYIDVRDVTLIQFIESQ
;
A
#
# COMPACT_ATOMS: atom_id res chain seq x y z
N MET A 1 -44.81 37.75 -40.08
CA MET A 1 -45.09 37.46 -38.65
C MET A 1 -44.32 36.20 -38.27
N ILE A 2 -43.64 36.23 -37.12
CA ILE A 2 -42.36 35.58 -36.83
C ILE A 2 -42.48 34.04 -36.66
N LEU A 3 -41.57 33.32 -37.31
CA LEU A 3 -41.37 31.87 -37.24
C LEU A 3 -40.81 31.50 -35.85
N LYS A 4 -41.53 30.65 -35.12
CA LYS A 4 -41.24 30.23 -33.75
C LYS A 4 -40.11 29.21 -33.69
N GLY A 5 -39.21 29.42 -32.73
CA GLY A 5 -38.65 28.35 -31.91
C GLY A 5 -37.31 27.77 -32.37
N LEU A 6 -36.23 28.48 -32.09
CA LEU A 6 -34.86 28.00 -32.17
C LEU A 6 -34.64 26.86 -31.15
N LEU A 7 -34.09 25.75 -31.63
CA LEU A 7 -33.64 24.57 -30.87
C LEU A 7 -32.79 24.97 -29.65
N CYS A 8 -33.19 24.53 -28.45
CA CYS A 8 -32.27 24.43 -27.31
C CYS A 8 -31.42 23.17 -27.47
N LEU A 9 -30.18 23.31 -27.95
CA LEU A 9 -29.17 22.25 -27.83
C LEU A 9 -28.78 22.10 -26.36
N ALA A 10 -29.20 21.02 -25.72
CA ALA A 10 -28.65 20.58 -24.45
C ALA A 10 -27.22 20.06 -24.69
N ALA A 11 -26.21 20.84 -24.29
CA ALA A 11 -24.83 20.39 -24.26
C ALA A 11 -24.66 19.40 -23.10
N ALA A 12 -24.81 18.10 -23.38
CA ALA A 12 -24.42 17.05 -22.46
C ALA A 12 -22.89 17.01 -22.38
N SER A 13 -22.33 17.66 -21.36
CA SER A 13 -20.91 17.50 -21.00
C SER A 13 -20.70 16.08 -20.49
N LEU A 14 -20.36 15.14 -21.38
CA LEU A 14 -19.74 13.88 -20.99
C LEU A 14 -18.39 14.21 -20.36
N ILE A 15 -18.36 14.28 -19.03
CA ILE A 15 -17.12 14.14 -18.29
C ILE A 15 -16.72 12.68 -18.49
N ALA A 16 -15.86 12.43 -19.48
CA ALA A 16 -15.21 11.15 -19.63
C ALA A 16 -14.37 10.93 -18.36
N ALA A 17 -14.88 10.10 -17.45
CA ALA A 17 -14.07 9.56 -16.37
C ALA A 17 -13.02 8.66 -17.03
N SER A 18 -11.89 9.25 -17.39
CA SER A 18 -10.71 8.48 -17.76
C SER A 18 -10.47 7.46 -16.66
N PRO A 19 -10.36 6.15 -16.96
CA PRO A 19 -9.96 5.19 -15.95
C PRO A 19 -8.61 5.67 -15.45
N ALA A 20 -8.58 6.13 -14.20
CA ALA A 20 -7.36 6.62 -13.57
C ALA A 20 -6.37 5.46 -13.61
N ARG A 21 -5.43 5.52 -14.56
CA ARG A 21 -4.28 4.64 -14.56
C ARG A 21 -3.58 4.94 -13.24
N ALA A 22 -3.63 3.97 -12.34
CA ALA A 22 -3.13 4.17 -11.00
C ALA A 22 -1.66 4.62 -11.11
N ALA A 23 -1.37 5.79 -10.54
CA ALA A 23 -0.07 6.42 -10.67
C ALA A 23 1.00 5.52 -10.05
N GLU A 24 2.19 5.48 -10.65
CA GLU A 24 3.29 4.73 -10.04
C GLU A 24 3.53 5.21 -8.60
N PRO A 25 3.74 4.28 -7.64
CA PRO A 25 3.89 4.67 -6.25
C PRO A 25 5.09 5.58 -6.05
N LYS A 26 4.91 6.65 -5.28
CA LYS A 26 6.04 7.52 -4.93
C LYS A 26 6.96 6.81 -3.94
N ILE A 27 8.19 6.54 -4.35
CA ILE A 27 9.20 5.92 -3.50
C ILE A 27 9.72 6.96 -2.49
N TYR A 28 9.86 6.59 -1.22
CA TYR A 28 10.42 7.45 -0.19
C TYR A 28 11.88 7.82 -0.53
N PRO A 29 12.28 9.11 -0.45
CA PRO A 29 13.65 9.51 -0.79
C PRO A 29 14.72 8.75 0.00
N GLY A 30 15.67 8.16 -0.71
CA GLY A 30 16.76 7.38 -0.13
C GLY A 30 16.40 5.95 0.30
N ALA A 31 15.16 5.49 0.03
CA ALA A 31 14.81 4.09 0.20
C ALA A 31 15.50 3.20 -0.86
N LYS A 32 15.97 2.04 -0.44
CA LYS A 32 16.70 1.08 -1.28
C LYS A 32 15.78 -0.07 -1.63
N ALA A 33 15.74 -0.46 -2.90
CA ALA A 33 14.98 -1.63 -3.32
C ALA A 33 15.60 -2.90 -2.73
N GLU A 34 14.76 -3.78 -2.22
CA GLU A 34 15.15 -5.10 -1.73
C GLU A 34 14.73 -6.15 -2.76
N VAL A 35 15.65 -7.06 -3.07
CA VAL A 35 15.32 -8.27 -3.82
C VAL A 35 14.90 -9.32 -2.79
N VAL A 36 13.60 -9.54 -2.67
CA VAL A 36 13.05 -10.60 -1.82
C VAL A 36 12.54 -11.69 -2.75
N GLU A 37 13.09 -12.91 -2.61
CA GLU A 37 12.60 -14.09 -3.32
C GLU A 37 11.08 -14.23 -3.11
N ALA A 38 10.33 -14.40 -4.19
CA ALA A 38 8.89 -14.58 -4.13
C ALA A 38 8.57 -15.82 -3.29
N ARG A 39 7.84 -15.67 -2.18
CA ARG A 39 7.52 -16.79 -1.30
C ARG A 39 6.06 -17.22 -1.45
N PRO A 40 5.78 -18.52 -1.64
CA PRO A 40 4.44 -19.04 -1.44
C PRO A 40 4.02 -18.82 0.03
N GLY A 41 2.77 -18.45 0.28
CA GLY A 41 2.23 -18.37 1.64
C GLY A 41 2.02 -16.98 2.24
N MET A 42 2.28 -15.88 1.50
CA MET A 42 1.87 -14.52 1.92
C MET A 42 0.35 -14.31 1.89
N GLY A 43 -0.44 -15.34 1.56
CA GLY A 43 -1.91 -15.24 1.43
C GLY A 43 -2.38 -14.29 0.33
N MET A 44 -1.48 -13.85 -0.56
CA MET A 44 -1.80 -12.92 -1.62
C MET A 44 -2.42 -13.63 -2.83
N PRO A 45 -3.37 -12.99 -3.54
CA PRO A 45 -3.92 -13.54 -4.76
C PRO A 45 -2.83 -13.89 -5.80
N PRO A 46 -3.02 -14.94 -6.62
CA PRO A 46 -2.12 -15.24 -7.72
C PRO A 46 -1.89 -14.03 -8.64
N GLY A 47 -0.65 -13.82 -9.09
CA GLY A 47 -0.29 -12.70 -9.96
C GLY A 47 -0.13 -11.35 -9.25
N THR A 48 -0.23 -11.32 -7.91
CA THR A 48 0.10 -10.13 -7.11
C THR A 48 1.58 -9.78 -7.24
N LYS A 49 1.87 -8.52 -7.60
CA LYS A 49 3.23 -7.97 -7.59
C LYS A 49 3.51 -7.35 -6.25
N ILE A 50 4.68 -7.66 -5.69
CA ILE A 50 5.14 -7.11 -4.41
C ILE A 50 6.50 -6.48 -4.64
N ARG A 51 6.68 -5.24 -4.21
CA ARG A 51 7.98 -4.55 -4.20
C ARG A 51 8.34 -4.13 -2.79
N PHE A 52 9.55 -4.46 -2.37
CA PHE A 52 10.06 -4.12 -1.04
C PHE A 52 11.14 -3.05 -1.15
N TYR A 53 11.09 -2.10 -0.24
CA TYR A 53 12.12 -1.09 -0.04
C TYR A 53 12.44 -0.95 1.44
N THR A 54 13.67 -0.63 1.77
CA THR A 54 14.10 -0.32 3.14
C THR A 54 14.73 1.05 3.23
N THR A 55 14.63 1.67 4.42
CA THR A 55 15.30 2.93 4.73
C THR A 55 15.66 2.99 6.21
N ASP A 56 16.78 3.63 6.52
CA ASP A 56 17.21 3.90 7.90
C ASP A 56 16.35 4.99 8.57
N ALA A 57 15.56 5.74 7.81
CA ALA A 57 14.64 6.74 8.34
C ALA A 57 13.65 6.13 9.35
N SER A 58 13.25 6.92 10.35
CA SER A 58 12.30 6.46 11.36
C SER A 58 10.92 6.19 10.76
N PHE A 59 10.14 5.34 11.44
CA PHE A 59 8.77 5.03 11.03
C PHE A 59 7.92 6.29 10.90
N GLU A 60 8.06 7.25 11.81
CA GLU A 60 7.28 8.49 11.88
C GLU A 60 7.58 9.40 10.68
N LYS A 61 8.84 9.48 10.24
CA LYS A 61 9.22 10.27 9.07
C LYS A 61 8.61 9.69 7.79
N VAL A 62 8.67 8.36 7.64
CA VAL A 62 8.08 7.67 6.49
C VAL A 62 6.55 7.75 6.52
N LEU A 63 5.94 7.60 7.70
CA LEU A 63 4.51 7.78 7.93
C LEU A 63 4.03 9.17 7.52
N ALA A 64 4.69 10.22 8.01
CA ALA A 64 4.33 11.60 7.70
C ALA A 64 4.42 11.90 6.20
N PHE A 65 5.44 11.36 5.53
CA PHE A 65 5.59 11.49 4.07
C PHE A 65 4.39 10.89 3.34
N TYR A 66 3.99 9.65 3.66
CA TYR A 66 2.91 8.98 2.96
C TYR A 66 1.51 9.48 3.33
N LYS A 67 1.32 9.99 4.56
CA LYS A 67 0.08 10.67 4.98
C LYS A 67 -0.25 11.88 4.14
N GLY A 68 0.75 12.58 3.61
CA GLY A 68 0.54 13.71 2.70
C GLY A 68 0.16 13.32 1.27
N LEU A 69 0.18 12.02 0.94
CA LEU A 69 0.03 11.53 -0.44
C LEU A 69 -1.17 10.60 -0.62
N TYR A 70 -1.47 9.76 0.38
CA TYR A 70 -2.43 8.68 0.26
C TYR A 70 -3.33 8.59 1.51
N PRO A 71 -4.60 8.16 1.35
CA PRO A 71 -5.45 7.86 2.49
C PRO A 71 -4.89 6.69 3.30
N GLU A 72 -4.86 6.86 4.63
CA GLU A 72 -4.52 5.78 5.55
C GLU A 72 -5.67 4.78 5.65
N ILE A 73 -5.33 3.48 5.64
CA ILE A 73 -6.25 2.38 5.83
C ILE A 73 -6.19 1.95 7.30
N ALA A 74 -7.30 2.09 8.01
CA ALA A 74 -7.39 1.70 9.41
C ALA A 74 -7.45 0.17 9.52
N MET A 75 -6.56 -0.40 10.35
CA MET A 75 -6.55 -1.84 10.64
C MET A 75 -7.14 -2.10 12.03
N ALA A 76 -8.11 -3.00 12.11
CA ALA A 76 -8.65 -3.47 13.38
C ALA A 76 -7.67 -4.37 14.14
N ALA A 77 -6.86 -5.14 13.39
CA ALA A 77 -5.83 -6.00 13.98
C ALA A 77 -4.67 -5.17 14.52
N PRO A 78 -4.19 -5.44 15.75
CA PRO A 78 -3.00 -4.77 16.26
C PRO A 78 -1.75 -5.27 15.50
N PRO A 79 -0.67 -4.47 15.48
CA PRO A 79 0.62 -4.95 15.01
C PRO A 79 1.09 -6.19 15.79
N PRO A 80 1.84 -7.11 15.16
CA PRO A 80 2.40 -8.25 15.86
C PRO A 80 3.45 -7.82 16.89
N MET A 81 3.66 -8.68 17.88
CA MET A 81 4.78 -8.56 18.83
C MET A 81 5.81 -9.62 18.46
N LEU A 82 7.10 -9.24 18.42
CA LEU A 82 8.17 -10.20 18.19
C LEU A 82 8.39 -11.06 19.46
N PRO A 83 8.94 -12.29 19.35
CA PRO A 83 9.12 -13.20 20.49
C PRO A 83 9.93 -12.60 21.65
N ALA A 84 10.82 -11.64 21.35
CA ALA A 84 11.62 -10.91 22.34
C ALA A 84 10.87 -9.73 23.01
N GLY A 85 9.55 -9.58 22.78
CA GLY A 85 8.74 -8.49 23.32
C GLY A 85 8.88 -7.17 22.56
N GLN A 86 9.70 -7.11 21.50
CA GLN A 86 9.82 -5.92 20.67
C GLN A 86 8.51 -5.65 19.92
N LYS A 87 7.97 -4.45 20.10
CA LYS A 87 6.74 -4.01 19.43
C LYS A 87 7.02 -3.67 17.98
N VAL A 88 6.21 -4.21 17.08
CA VAL A 88 6.16 -3.76 15.69
C VAL A 88 5.21 -2.56 15.60
N VAL A 89 5.58 -1.56 14.82
CA VAL A 89 4.67 -0.49 14.38
C VAL A 89 4.42 -0.63 12.89
N TRP A 90 3.18 -0.40 12.47
CA TRP A 90 2.81 -0.46 11.07
C TRP A 90 1.77 0.60 10.70
N ALA A 91 1.67 0.90 9.42
CA ALA A 91 0.55 1.64 8.86
C ALA A 91 0.30 1.18 7.41
N PHE A 92 -0.91 1.38 6.94
CA PHE A 92 -1.38 0.93 5.63
C PHE A 92 -1.97 2.11 4.86
N PHE A 93 -1.80 2.12 3.54
CA PHE A 93 -2.28 3.20 2.67
C PHE A 93 -2.85 2.62 1.39
N GLY A 94 -3.95 3.20 0.89
CA GLY A 94 -4.52 2.87 -0.42
C GLY A 94 -4.01 3.82 -1.49
N LEU A 95 -3.21 3.31 -2.41
CA LEU A 95 -2.60 4.10 -3.49
C LEU A 95 -3.59 4.40 -4.61
N ASP A 96 -4.67 3.63 -4.68
CA ASP A 96 -5.82 3.82 -5.56
C ASP A 96 -6.95 4.65 -4.91
N GLY A 97 -6.65 5.32 -3.79
CA GLY A 97 -7.59 6.19 -3.08
C GLY A 97 -8.61 5.45 -2.20
N LYS A 98 -8.48 4.12 -2.06
CA LYS A 98 -9.34 3.32 -1.17
C LYS A 98 -8.86 3.38 0.27
N THR A 99 -9.80 3.25 1.21
CA THR A 99 -9.54 3.20 2.67
C THR A 99 -9.76 1.82 3.25
N ASP A 100 -9.80 0.80 2.39
CA ASP A 100 -10.08 -0.60 2.75
C ASP A 100 -9.17 -1.53 1.94
N LEU A 101 -8.49 -2.46 2.60
CA LEU A 101 -7.55 -3.38 1.94
C LEU A 101 -8.24 -4.37 0.99
N THR A 102 -9.48 -4.76 1.26
CA THR A 102 -10.22 -5.73 0.42
C THR A 102 -10.73 -5.08 -0.86
N ALA A 103 -11.03 -3.79 -0.82
CA ALA A 103 -11.44 -3.00 -1.97
C ALA A 103 -10.26 -2.42 -2.77
N SER A 104 -9.06 -2.36 -2.18
CA SER A 104 -7.88 -1.77 -2.81
C SER A 104 -7.11 -2.81 -3.65
N LYS A 105 -6.84 -2.44 -4.91
CA LYS A 105 -5.94 -3.21 -5.78
C LYS A 105 -4.48 -2.78 -5.64
N GLN A 106 -4.26 -1.58 -5.12
CA GLN A 106 -2.93 -1.03 -4.92
C GLN A 106 -2.83 -0.42 -3.53
N TRP A 107 -2.10 -1.10 -2.66
CA TRP A 107 -1.90 -0.65 -1.30
C TRP A 107 -0.46 -0.82 -0.86
N MET A 108 -0.11 -0.11 0.21
CA MET A 108 1.22 -0.14 0.79
C MET A 108 1.13 -0.39 2.28
N LYS A 109 2.12 -1.11 2.79
CA LYS A 109 2.41 -1.23 4.21
C LYS A 109 3.75 -0.58 4.51
N ILE A 110 3.80 0.21 5.57
CA ILE A 110 5.05 0.63 6.20
C ILE A 110 5.18 -0.08 7.55
N GLN A 111 6.39 -0.47 7.93
CA GLN A 111 6.62 -1.21 9.18
C GLN A 111 8.01 -0.97 9.76
N ARG A 112 8.10 -0.91 11.09
CA ARG A 112 9.39 -1.02 11.81
C ARG A 112 9.25 -1.90 13.07
N PRO A 113 10.21 -2.78 13.39
CA PRO A 113 11.34 -3.18 12.55
C PRO A 113 10.88 -3.86 11.24
N ALA A 114 11.75 -3.89 10.24
CA ALA A 114 11.51 -4.59 9.00
C ALA A 114 11.53 -6.10 9.26
N ILE A 115 10.49 -6.80 8.82
CA ILE A 115 10.42 -8.26 8.85
C ILE A 115 10.50 -8.72 7.40
N MET A 116 11.68 -9.22 7.00
CA MET A 116 11.99 -9.63 5.64
C MET A 116 11.76 -11.13 5.42
N ASP A 117 11.84 -11.93 6.48
CA ASP A 117 11.43 -13.34 6.48
C ASP A 117 10.78 -13.75 7.79
N ALA A 118 9.63 -14.41 7.66
CA ALA A 118 8.94 -15.09 8.72
C ALA A 118 8.23 -16.32 8.14
N ARG A 119 8.21 -17.43 8.87
CA ARG A 119 7.61 -18.69 8.44
C ARG A 119 6.78 -19.30 9.56
N MET A 120 5.70 -19.94 9.18
CA MET A 120 4.96 -20.80 10.08
C MET A 120 5.70 -22.14 10.22
N GLU A 121 6.14 -22.45 11.44
CA GLU A 121 6.80 -23.71 11.80
C GLU A 121 6.05 -24.29 13.00
N GLY A 122 5.42 -25.47 12.83
CA GLY A 122 4.66 -26.12 13.91
C GLY A 122 3.49 -25.29 14.47
N GLY A 123 2.88 -24.41 13.67
CA GLY A 123 1.80 -23.53 14.12
C GLY A 123 2.26 -22.25 14.82
N VAL A 124 3.58 -22.01 14.90
CA VAL A 124 4.17 -20.81 15.47
C VAL A 124 4.82 -19.96 14.37
N MET A 125 4.61 -18.66 14.41
CA MET A 125 5.31 -17.73 13.52
C MET A 125 6.76 -17.56 13.99
N LYS A 126 7.72 -17.99 13.18
CA LYS A 126 9.15 -17.83 13.39
C LYS A 126 9.67 -16.70 12.51
N TYR A 127 10.22 -15.66 13.13
CA TYR A 127 10.82 -14.53 12.44
C TYR A 127 12.30 -14.85 12.14
N ILE A 128 12.68 -14.89 10.87
CA ILE A 128 13.97 -15.38 10.39
C ILE A 128 14.91 -14.22 10.05
N ASP A 129 14.38 -13.17 9.42
CA ASP A 129 15.14 -11.97 9.06
C ASP A 129 14.37 -10.73 9.54
N VAL A 130 14.86 -10.17 10.65
CA VAL A 130 14.34 -8.94 11.27
C VAL A 130 15.47 -7.92 11.32
N ARG A 131 15.21 -6.73 10.78
CA ARG A 131 16.21 -5.66 10.67
C ARG A 131 15.68 -4.39 11.32
N ASP A 132 16.52 -3.67 12.05
CA ASP A 132 16.16 -2.38 12.63
C ASP A 132 16.23 -1.24 11.58
N VAL A 133 15.39 -1.38 10.57
CA VAL A 133 15.15 -0.39 9.51
C VAL A 133 13.65 -0.32 9.23
N THR A 134 13.19 0.73 8.54
CA THR A 134 11.80 0.85 8.13
C THR A 134 11.60 0.15 6.79
N LEU A 135 10.66 -0.79 6.75
CA LEU A 135 10.19 -1.46 5.54
C LEU A 135 9.07 -0.64 4.90
N ILE A 136 9.12 -0.54 3.57
CA ILE A 136 8.06 -0.03 2.72
C ILE A 136 7.74 -1.15 1.71
N GLN A 137 6.53 -1.69 1.80
CA GLN A 137 6.05 -2.77 0.94
C GLN A 137 4.92 -2.25 0.07
N PHE A 138 5.09 -2.28 -1.25
CA PHE A 138 4.04 -1.98 -2.22
C PHE A 138 3.44 -3.27 -2.75
N ILE A 139 2.10 -3.31 -2.83
CA ILE A 139 1.33 -4.45 -3.30
C ILE A 139 0.40 -3.99 -4.41
N GLU A 140 0.40 -4.75 -5.49
CA GLU A 140 -0.45 -4.55 -6.66
C GLU A 140 -1.06 -5.89 -7.04
N SER A 141 -2.37 -6.03 -6.80
CA SER A 141 -3.16 -7.19 -7.23
C SER A 141 -3.77 -6.95 -8.61
N GLN A 142 -4.15 -8.05 -9.28
CA GLN A 142 -4.75 -8.03 -10.63
C GLN A 142 -6.18 -7.49 -10.62
#